data_AF-A0A968HN22-F1
#
_entry.id   AF-A0A968HN22-F1
#
_cell.length_a   1.000
_cell.length_b   1.000
_cell.length_c   1.000
_cell.angle_alpha   90.00
_cell.angle_beta   90.00
_cell.angle_gamma   90.00
#
_symmetry.space_group_name_H-M   'P 1'
#
loop_
_entity.id
_entity.type
_entity.pdbx_description
1 polymer ?
#
loop_
_entity_poly.entity_id
_entity_poly.type
_entity_poly.pdbx_seq_one_letter_code
_entity_poly.pdbx_strand_id
1 'polypeptide(L)'
;MRFRVTNLGPLREAEIDLAKPLIILTGPNNSGKTYLAWVAYSLATMEPRLVDVPPALRQWAQQLWLSENRTLPLDSLLTIIPEILVGIARKVKARLPADFAAPREYFTQSQIELFDSDEGYANTLLETQIRPFADHDGNIIIAWFIPKETNIGTTLSLATQNVGPQLARFAMEQDENSVPLAQNAAASFAISVVHQRARGLGWFAFPVERLAINLFVRELAANRIGLIDELLDDTSTTSLQSRLRQGATRYPRAIRDAIQRAIKAHRANEPGPLCDLADELEASILSGRITANAQDELEFIPDLDTAKFPLGLHQSASMIKSLASLVLYLRHEAHPGQRLLIDEPELNLHPDNQRRVARILAKAVNRGLKVFMSTHSDYMIREFNNLIMLGQDSEPARALVQELGYDPQSTLRSEQLGVYLVNEGECTPLPITETGFEIKTIDDEVHKLNRDSQTIYMRLFGE
;
A
#
# COMPACT_ATOMS: atom_id res chain seq x y z
N MET A 1 -0.53 -7.35 -11.39
CA MET A 1 -1.91 -6.87 -11.32
C MET A 1 -1.96 -5.41 -11.72
N ARG A 2 -2.77 -5.10 -12.71
CA ARG A 2 -3.16 -3.76 -13.09
C ARG A 2 -4.59 -3.50 -12.65
N PHE A 3 -4.91 -2.25 -12.34
CA PHE A 3 -6.30 -1.84 -12.16
C PHE A 3 -6.60 -0.65 -13.06
N ARG A 4 -7.81 -0.62 -13.60
CA ARG A 4 -8.34 0.51 -14.35
C ARG A 4 -9.56 1.07 -13.62
N VAL A 5 -9.67 2.38 -13.58
CA VAL A 5 -10.86 3.10 -13.10
C VAL A 5 -11.40 4.00 -14.19
N THR A 6 -12.72 4.11 -14.27
CA THR A 6 -13.40 5.08 -15.14
C THR A 6 -14.41 5.88 -14.34
N ASN A 7 -14.59 7.15 -14.70
CA ASN A 7 -15.53 8.10 -14.06
C ASN A 7 -15.43 8.14 -12.53
N LEU A 8 -14.22 8.31 -12.00
CA LEU A 8 -13.93 8.34 -10.57
C LEU A 8 -13.48 9.74 -10.14
N GLY A 9 -14.39 10.50 -9.54
CA GLY A 9 -14.12 11.89 -9.16
C GLY A 9 -13.71 12.72 -10.38
N PRO A 10 -12.54 13.39 -10.39
CA PRO A 10 -12.07 14.14 -11.55
C PRO A 10 -11.54 13.27 -12.70
N LEU A 11 -11.38 11.95 -12.50
CA LEU A 11 -10.80 11.03 -13.48
C LEU A 11 -11.87 10.48 -14.42
N ARG A 12 -11.69 10.70 -15.72
CA ARG A 12 -12.42 10.01 -16.79
C ARG A 12 -11.95 8.58 -16.94
N GLU A 13 -10.63 8.37 -17.02
CA GLU A 13 -10.01 7.05 -17.16
C GLU A 13 -8.59 7.04 -16.59
N ALA A 14 -8.21 5.95 -15.94
CA ALA A 14 -6.87 5.73 -15.46
C ALA A 14 -6.54 4.25 -15.30
N GLU A 15 -5.33 3.85 -15.71
CA GLU A 15 -4.81 2.49 -15.52
C GLU A 15 -3.45 2.53 -14.83
N ILE A 16 -3.28 1.71 -13.79
CA ILE A 16 -2.05 1.63 -12.98
C ILE A 16 -1.60 0.17 -12.85
N ASP A 17 -0.29 -0.07 -12.96
CA ASP A 17 0.34 -1.38 -12.71
C ASP A 17 0.91 -1.47 -11.30
N LEU A 18 0.24 -2.25 -10.45
CA LEU A 18 0.66 -2.51 -9.07
C LEU A 18 1.82 -3.50 -8.97
N ALA A 19 2.29 -4.08 -10.08
CA ALA A 19 3.45 -4.97 -10.06
C ALA A 19 4.76 -4.22 -9.80
N LYS A 20 4.83 -2.94 -10.17
CA LYS A 20 6.03 -2.11 -10.06
C LYS A 20 6.42 -1.87 -8.58
N PRO A 21 7.71 -2.07 -8.22
CA PRO A 21 8.22 -1.76 -6.89
C PRO A 21 8.06 -0.29 -6.49
N LEU A 22 8.29 0.66 -7.39
CA LEU A 22 8.13 2.09 -7.14
C LEU A 22 7.13 2.69 -8.13
N ILE A 23 5.97 3.08 -7.63
CA ILE A 23 4.91 3.73 -8.42
C ILE A 23 4.87 5.20 -8.04
N ILE A 24 4.96 6.08 -9.04
CA ILE A 24 4.97 7.54 -8.85
C ILE A 24 3.81 8.14 -9.65
N LEU A 25 2.86 8.75 -8.94
CA LEU A 25 1.81 9.59 -9.52
C LEU A 25 2.27 11.05 -9.52
N THR A 26 2.28 11.67 -10.70
CA THR A 26 2.64 13.08 -10.89
C THR A 26 1.54 13.83 -11.64
N GLY A 27 1.64 15.15 -11.71
CA GLY A 27 0.69 16.03 -12.38
C GLY A 27 0.10 17.10 -11.45
N PRO A 28 -0.73 18.02 -11.98
CA PRO A 28 -1.22 19.18 -11.24
C PRO A 28 -2.10 18.81 -10.04
N ASN A 29 -2.27 19.75 -9.13
CA ASN A 29 -3.20 19.60 -8.02
C ASN A 29 -4.63 19.40 -8.53
N ASN A 30 -5.44 18.69 -7.74
CA ASN A 30 -6.84 18.38 -8.09
C ASN A 30 -7.03 17.51 -9.36
N SER A 31 -5.99 16.82 -9.84
CA SER A 31 -6.08 15.96 -11.03
C SER A 31 -6.63 14.54 -10.77
N GLY A 32 -6.73 14.13 -9.51
CA GLY A 32 -7.23 12.79 -9.13
C GLY A 32 -6.18 11.81 -8.58
N LYS A 33 -4.94 12.25 -8.35
CA LYS A 33 -3.86 11.41 -7.76
C LYS A 33 -4.29 10.72 -6.47
N THR A 34 -4.86 11.47 -5.52
CA THR A 34 -5.34 10.94 -4.24
C THR A 34 -6.49 9.92 -4.42
N TYR A 35 -7.36 10.11 -5.43
CA TYR A 35 -8.41 9.13 -5.75
C TYR A 35 -7.80 7.80 -6.21
N LEU A 36 -6.79 7.82 -7.08
CA LEU A 36 -6.08 6.62 -7.52
C LEU A 36 -5.36 5.91 -6.38
N ALA A 37 -4.63 6.67 -5.57
CA ALA A 37 -3.97 6.17 -4.37
C ALA A 37 -4.96 5.47 -3.41
N TRP A 38 -6.12 6.08 -3.17
CA TRP A 38 -7.12 5.51 -2.26
C TRP A 38 -7.85 4.29 -2.85
N VAL A 39 -8.09 4.23 -4.16
CA VAL A 39 -8.62 3.01 -4.78
C VAL A 39 -7.61 1.87 -4.70
N ALA A 40 -6.33 2.15 -4.97
CA ALA A 40 -5.28 1.15 -4.82
C ALA A 40 -5.21 0.63 -3.36
N TYR A 41 -5.33 1.54 -2.38
CA TYR A 41 -5.40 1.18 -0.96
C TYR A 41 -6.67 0.41 -0.59
N SER A 42 -7.83 0.78 -1.15
CA SER A 42 -9.12 0.08 -0.95
C SER A 42 -9.05 -1.35 -1.48
N LEU A 43 -8.53 -1.53 -2.70
CA LEU A 43 -8.31 -2.83 -3.33
C LEU A 43 -7.42 -3.71 -2.45
N ALA A 44 -6.35 -3.17 -1.87
CA ALA A 44 -5.41 -3.93 -1.07
C ALA A 44 -5.87 -4.26 0.36
N THR A 45 -6.71 -3.41 0.94
CA THR A 45 -7.24 -3.57 2.30
C THR A 45 -8.61 -4.22 2.32
N MET A 46 -9.05 -4.77 1.19
CA MET A 46 -10.27 -5.54 1.11
C MET A 46 -10.11 -6.88 1.85
N GLU A 47 -11.20 -7.36 2.47
CA GLU A 47 -11.23 -8.69 3.05
C GLU A 47 -11.70 -9.70 1.99
N PRO A 48 -10.90 -10.72 1.65
CA PRO A 48 -11.25 -11.71 0.63
C PRO A 48 -12.59 -12.42 0.87
N ARG A 49 -12.93 -12.68 2.14
CA ARG A 49 -14.16 -13.37 2.54
C ARG A 49 -15.45 -12.62 2.17
N LEU A 50 -15.35 -11.33 1.88
CA LEU A 50 -16.50 -10.49 1.55
C LEU A 50 -16.77 -10.41 0.04
N VAL A 51 -15.94 -11.05 -0.80
CA VAL A 51 -16.12 -11.09 -2.25
C VAL A 51 -17.17 -12.13 -2.62
N ASP A 52 -18.08 -11.77 -3.50
CA ASP A 52 -19.09 -12.70 -3.99
C ASP A 52 -18.41 -13.83 -4.78
N VAL A 53 -18.67 -15.09 -4.40
CA VAL A 53 -18.10 -16.26 -5.08
C VAL A 53 -18.79 -16.46 -6.44
N PRO A 54 -18.06 -16.34 -7.57
CA PRO A 54 -18.63 -16.55 -8.91
C PRO A 54 -19.14 -17.99 -9.12
N PRO A 55 -20.16 -18.21 -9.96
CA PRO A 55 -20.67 -19.55 -10.24
C PRO A 55 -19.60 -20.52 -10.75
N ALA A 56 -18.70 -20.08 -11.65
CA ALA A 56 -17.62 -20.93 -12.15
C ALA A 56 -16.67 -21.36 -11.03
N LEU A 57 -16.37 -20.45 -10.08
CA LEU A 57 -15.55 -20.78 -8.92
C LEU A 57 -16.24 -21.80 -7.98
N ARG A 58 -17.57 -21.72 -7.82
CA ARG A 58 -18.31 -22.74 -7.05
C ARG A 58 -18.25 -24.10 -7.73
N GLN A 59 -18.42 -24.13 -9.05
CA GLN A 59 -18.35 -25.37 -9.83
C GLN A 59 -16.94 -25.97 -9.77
N TRP A 60 -15.90 -25.15 -9.89
CA TRP A 60 -14.52 -25.59 -9.73
C TRP A 60 -14.22 -26.12 -8.34
N ALA A 61 -14.69 -25.43 -7.30
CA ALA A 61 -14.57 -25.90 -5.93
C ALA A 61 -15.29 -27.25 -5.72
N GLN A 62 -16.45 -27.44 -6.34
CA GLN A 62 -17.18 -28.70 -6.33
C GLN A 62 -16.42 -29.81 -7.09
N GLN A 63 -15.85 -29.51 -8.25
CA GLN A 63 -15.04 -30.46 -9.02
C GLN A 63 -13.80 -30.90 -8.25
N LEU A 64 -13.12 -29.97 -7.58
CA LEU A 64 -11.96 -30.28 -6.74
C LEU A 64 -12.34 -31.20 -5.58
N TRP A 65 -13.51 -30.97 -4.98
CA TRP A 65 -13.99 -31.79 -3.88
C TRP A 65 -14.35 -33.22 -4.31
N LEU A 66 -14.93 -33.35 -5.49
CA LEU A 66 -15.38 -34.63 -6.06
C LEU A 66 -14.26 -35.39 -6.78
N SER A 67 -13.13 -34.76 -7.08
CA SER A 67 -12.05 -35.40 -7.84
C SER A 67 -11.32 -36.47 -7.04
N GLU A 68 -10.79 -37.46 -7.76
CA GLU A 68 -9.98 -38.51 -7.16
C GLU A 68 -8.73 -37.88 -6.49
N ASN A 69 -8.51 -38.22 -5.22
CA ASN A 69 -7.49 -37.63 -4.35
C ASN A 69 -7.63 -36.11 -4.08
N ARG A 70 -8.78 -35.50 -4.41
CA ARG A 70 -9.06 -34.06 -4.27
C ARG A 70 -7.99 -33.18 -4.94
N THR A 71 -7.64 -33.56 -6.17
CA THR A 71 -6.64 -32.86 -6.98
C THR A 71 -7.26 -32.29 -8.26
N LEU A 72 -6.81 -31.11 -8.69
CA LEU A 72 -7.13 -30.56 -10.02
C LEU A 72 -5.90 -29.92 -10.67
N PRO A 73 -5.81 -29.88 -12.01
CA PRO A 73 -4.79 -29.10 -12.71
C PRO A 73 -4.88 -27.62 -12.37
N LEU A 74 -3.75 -26.95 -12.15
CA LEU A 74 -3.70 -25.51 -11.85
C LEU A 74 -4.35 -24.66 -12.95
N ASP A 75 -4.20 -25.09 -14.21
CA ASP A 75 -4.76 -24.40 -15.39
C ASP A 75 -6.28 -24.24 -15.28
N SER A 76 -6.97 -25.16 -14.60
CA SER A 76 -8.41 -25.07 -14.35
C SER A 76 -8.79 -23.89 -13.44
N LEU A 77 -7.89 -23.45 -12.56
CA LEU A 77 -8.10 -22.27 -11.73
C LEU A 77 -7.81 -21.00 -12.54
N LEU A 78 -6.77 -21.02 -13.39
CA LEU A 78 -6.39 -19.88 -14.23
C LEU A 78 -7.53 -19.42 -15.15
N THR A 79 -8.33 -20.35 -15.68
CA THR A 79 -9.49 -20.02 -16.53
C THR A 79 -10.60 -19.26 -15.78
N ILE A 80 -10.65 -19.33 -14.45
CA ILE A 80 -11.71 -18.76 -13.61
C ILE A 80 -11.29 -17.41 -13.02
N ILE A 81 -9.99 -17.12 -13.00
CA ILE A 81 -9.44 -15.87 -12.47
C ILE A 81 -10.12 -14.60 -13.01
N PRO A 82 -10.44 -14.48 -14.32
CA PRO A 82 -11.17 -13.32 -14.82
C PRO A 82 -12.50 -13.07 -14.10
N GLU A 83 -13.26 -14.12 -13.77
CA GLU A 83 -14.50 -13.97 -13.00
C GLU A 83 -14.25 -13.55 -11.55
N ILE A 84 -13.18 -14.06 -10.93
CA ILE A 84 -12.76 -13.66 -9.59
C ILE A 84 -12.40 -12.17 -9.56
N LEU A 85 -11.66 -11.70 -10.57
CA LEU A 85 -11.28 -10.30 -10.72
C LEU A 85 -12.51 -9.38 -10.83
N VAL A 86 -13.51 -9.79 -11.62
CA VAL A 86 -14.79 -9.06 -11.71
C VAL A 86 -15.50 -9.02 -10.35
N GLY A 87 -15.50 -10.12 -9.59
CA GLY A 87 -16.05 -10.18 -8.23
C GLY A 87 -15.36 -9.22 -7.27
N ILE A 88 -14.02 -9.20 -7.29
CA ILE A 88 -13.20 -8.28 -6.48
C ILE A 88 -13.49 -6.83 -6.88
N ALA A 89 -13.46 -6.52 -8.18
CA ALA A 89 -13.72 -5.17 -8.69
C ALA A 89 -15.10 -4.64 -8.26
N ARG A 90 -16.15 -5.48 -8.37
CA ARG A 90 -17.50 -5.16 -7.91
C ARG A 90 -17.51 -4.86 -6.41
N LYS A 91 -16.79 -5.65 -5.61
CA LYS A 91 -16.74 -5.45 -4.16
C LYS A 91 -16.01 -4.17 -3.76
N VAL A 92 -14.90 -3.85 -4.43
CA VAL A 92 -14.18 -2.58 -4.24
C VAL A 92 -15.09 -1.41 -4.61
N LYS A 93 -15.77 -1.46 -5.77
CA LYS A 93 -16.75 -0.43 -6.18
C LYS A 93 -17.82 -0.20 -5.10
N ALA A 94 -18.41 -1.28 -4.57
CA ALA A 94 -19.43 -1.20 -3.52
C ALA A 94 -18.91 -0.57 -2.21
N ARG A 95 -17.60 -0.61 -1.98
CA ARG A 95 -16.95 -0.05 -0.80
C ARG A 95 -16.47 1.39 -0.95
N LEU A 96 -16.34 1.92 -2.17
CA LEU A 96 -15.88 3.30 -2.40
C LEU A 96 -16.59 4.35 -1.53
N PRO A 97 -17.92 4.35 -1.35
CA PRO A 97 -18.59 5.35 -0.51
C PRO A 97 -18.09 5.33 0.95
N ALA A 98 -17.85 4.14 1.50
CA ALA A 98 -17.34 3.99 2.85
C ALA A 98 -15.83 4.28 2.93
N ASP A 99 -15.06 3.87 1.93
CA ASP A 99 -13.60 4.03 1.92
C ASP A 99 -13.18 5.49 1.61
N PHE A 100 -14.02 6.26 0.91
CA PHE A 100 -13.85 7.71 0.68
C PHE A 100 -14.58 8.58 1.70
N ALA A 101 -15.38 8.00 2.60
CA ALA A 101 -16.28 8.74 3.48
C ALA A 101 -17.17 9.74 2.72
N ALA A 102 -17.74 9.29 1.60
CA ALA A 102 -18.49 10.12 0.66
C ALA A 102 -19.85 9.51 0.30
N PRO A 103 -20.82 10.32 -0.17
CA PRO A 103 -22.13 9.84 -0.61
C PRO A 103 -22.03 8.80 -1.73
N ARG A 104 -22.98 7.87 -1.79
CA ARG A 104 -22.97 6.77 -2.78
C ARG A 104 -23.14 7.28 -4.21
N GLU A 105 -23.87 8.38 -4.34
CA GLU A 105 -24.22 9.05 -5.59
C GLU A 105 -22.97 9.40 -6.40
N TYR A 106 -21.86 9.73 -5.72
CA TYR A 106 -20.60 10.13 -6.34
C TYR A 106 -19.92 9.00 -7.12
N PHE A 107 -20.26 7.74 -6.82
CA PHE A 107 -19.63 6.55 -7.40
C PHE A 107 -20.56 5.74 -8.31
N THR A 108 -21.75 6.25 -8.59
CA THR A 108 -22.76 5.55 -9.40
C THR A 108 -22.24 5.23 -10.80
N GLN A 109 -21.64 6.23 -11.44
CA GLN A 109 -21.06 6.13 -12.78
C GLN A 109 -19.64 5.53 -12.81
N SER A 110 -18.98 5.41 -11.65
CA SER A 110 -17.61 4.89 -11.58
C SER A 110 -17.55 3.41 -11.95
N GLN A 111 -16.50 2.99 -12.64
CA GLN A 111 -16.22 1.57 -12.89
C GLN A 111 -14.80 1.23 -12.43
N ILE A 112 -14.61 -0.03 -12.06
CA ILE A 112 -13.32 -0.58 -11.67
C ILE A 112 -13.15 -1.88 -12.45
N GLU A 113 -12.00 -2.04 -13.08
CA GLU A 113 -11.60 -3.25 -13.77
C GLU A 113 -10.23 -3.69 -13.25
N LEU A 114 -10.02 -5.00 -13.14
CA LEU A 114 -8.75 -5.57 -12.69
C LEU A 114 -8.22 -6.49 -13.78
N PHE A 115 -6.92 -6.40 -14.03
CA PHE A 115 -6.21 -7.18 -15.03
C PHE A 115 -4.96 -7.78 -14.42
N ASP A 116 -4.55 -8.95 -14.90
CA ASP A 116 -3.26 -9.52 -14.54
C ASP A 116 -2.82 -10.56 -15.57
N SER A 117 -1.60 -11.08 -15.44
CA SER A 117 -1.09 -12.17 -16.28
C SER A 117 -1.22 -13.53 -15.58
N ASP A 118 -1.43 -14.58 -16.37
CA ASP A 118 -1.49 -15.96 -15.89
C ASP A 118 -0.20 -16.38 -15.17
N GLU A 119 0.96 -15.99 -15.71
CA GLU A 119 2.27 -16.20 -15.09
C GLU A 119 2.36 -15.54 -13.71
N GLY A 120 1.77 -14.34 -13.54
CA GLY A 120 1.74 -13.64 -12.26
C GLY A 120 0.98 -14.41 -11.18
N TYR A 121 -0.08 -15.13 -11.56
CA TYR A 121 -0.84 -15.98 -10.65
C TYR A 121 -0.15 -17.29 -10.34
N ALA A 122 0.44 -17.94 -11.35
CA ALA A 122 1.22 -19.14 -11.16
C ALA A 122 2.34 -18.92 -10.13
N ASN A 123 3.09 -17.82 -10.26
CA ASN A 123 4.13 -17.46 -9.31
C ASN A 123 3.58 -17.19 -7.90
N THR A 124 2.46 -16.46 -7.81
CA THR A 124 1.84 -16.18 -6.50
C THR A 124 1.33 -17.44 -5.83
N LEU A 125 0.76 -18.38 -6.58
CA LEU A 125 0.32 -19.68 -6.08
C LEU A 125 1.50 -20.47 -5.50
N LEU A 126 2.65 -20.49 -6.20
CA LEU A 126 3.88 -21.15 -5.74
C LEU A 126 4.47 -20.50 -4.47
N GLU A 127 4.36 -19.18 -4.34
CA GLU A 127 4.84 -18.41 -3.18
C GLU A 127 3.88 -18.42 -1.98
N THR A 128 2.59 -18.68 -2.21
CA THR A 128 1.56 -18.62 -1.16
C THR A 128 1.72 -19.81 -0.23
N GLN A 129 2.33 -19.56 0.94
CA GLN A 129 2.40 -20.55 2.00
C GLN A 129 1.00 -20.91 2.49
N ILE A 130 0.81 -22.21 2.64
CA ILE A 130 -0.41 -22.91 3.04
C ILE A 130 -0.93 -22.32 4.35
N ARG A 131 -2.12 -21.69 4.32
CA ARG A 131 -2.81 -21.30 5.56
C ARG A 131 -3.92 -22.29 5.87
N PRO A 132 -3.88 -22.96 7.04
CA PRO A 132 -5.01 -23.77 7.49
C PRO A 132 -6.24 -22.87 7.67
N PHE A 133 -7.35 -23.21 7.02
CA PHE A 133 -8.64 -22.61 7.32
C PHE A 133 -9.32 -23.43 8.41
N ALA A 134 -9.68 -22.81 9.55
CA ALA A 134 -10.44 -23.42 10.63
C ALA A 134 -11.88 -22.86 10.64
N ASP A 135 -12.86 -23.72 10.90
CA ASP A 135 -14.26 -23.35 11.19
C ASP A 135 -14.36 -22.53 12.50
N HIS A 136 -15.50 -21.84 12.73
CA HIS A 136 -15.85 -21.10 13.94
C HIS A 136 -15.67 -21.93 15.22
N ASP A 137 -15.88 -23.25 15.14
CA ASP A 137 -15.70 -24.18 16.25
C ASP A 137 -14.32 -24.86 16.29
N GLY A 138 -13.38 -24.49 15.39
CA GLY A 138 -12.01 -25.01 15.36
C GLY A 138 -11.85 -26.44 14.84
N ASN A 139 -12.93 -27.06 14.34
CA ASN A 139 -12.98 -28.51 14.11
C ASN A 139 -12.50 -29.00 12.73
N ILE A 140 -12.47 -28.13 11.71
CA ILE A 140 -12.11 -28.52 10.34
C ILE A 140 -10.95 -27.66 9.85
N ILE A 141 -9.78 -28.28 9.69
CA ILE A 141 -8.57 -27.65 9.13
C ILE A 141 -8.41 -28.05 7.66
N ILE A 142 -8.56 -27.08 6.76
CA ILE A 142 -8.36 -27.26 5.32
C ILE A 142 -7.01 -26.67 4.91
N ALA A 143 -6.14 -27.49 4.30
CA ALA A 143 -4.80 -27.12 3.86
C ALA A 143 -4.59 -27.43 2.36
N TRP A 144 -3.90 -26.53 1.67
CA TRP A 144 -3.70 -26.50 0.22
C TRP A 144 -2.26 -26.84 -0.12
N PHE A 145 -1.98 -27.85 -0.93
CA PHE A 145 -0.61 -28.25 -1.26
C PHE A 145 -0.37 -28.16 -2.77
N ILE A 146 0.76 -27.55 -3.14
CA ILE A 146 1.35 -27.63 -4.48
C ILE A 146 2.59 -28.53 -4.36
N PRO A 147 2.58 -29.76 -4.93
CA PRO A 147 3.74 -30.65 -4.88
C PRO A 147 4.96 -30.00 -5.55
N LYS A 148 6.12 -30.05 -4.90
CA LYS A 148 7.38 -29.41 -5.38
C LYS A 148 8.09 -30.16 -6.52
N GLU A 149 7.51 -31.24 -7.03
CA GLU A 149 8.08 -32.03 -8.13
C GLU A 149 7.05 -32.20 -9.24
N THR A 150 7.26 -31.54 -10.39
CA THR A 150 7.62 -32.17 -11.67
C THR A 150 7.27 -31.25 -12.85
N ASN A 151 8.10 -31.35 -13.88
CA ASN A 151 8.19 -30.50 -15.07
C ASN A 151 6.98 -30.59 -16.04
N ILE A 152 5.82 -31.12 -15.63
CA ILE A 152 4.61 -31.26 -16.47
C ILE A 152 3.38 -31.22 -15.55
N GLY A 153 2.60 -30.13 -15.60
CA GLY A 153 1.26 -30.07 -15.00
C GLY A 153 1.22 -29.93 -13.48
N THR A 154 1.41 -28.71 -12.98
CA THR A 154 1.22 -28.38 -11.56
C THR A 154 -0.21 -28.71 -11.13
N THR A 155 -0.40 -29.57 -10.12
CA THR A 155 -1.72 -29.91 -9.58
C THR A 155 -1.94 -29.26 -8.21
N LEU A 156 -3.14 -28.71 -8.00
CA LEU A 156 -3.59 -28.22 -6.71
C LEU A 156 -4.22 -29.39 -5.95
N SER A 157 -3.73 -29.68 -4.74
CA SER A 157 -4.25 -30.75 -3.88
C SER A 157 -4.88 -30.19 -2.61
N LEU A 158 -6.07 -30.68 -2.26
CA LEU A 158 -6.76 -30.36 -1.01
C LEU A 158 -6.51 -31.46 0.03
N ALA A 159 -5.77 -31.16 1.09
CA ALA A 159 -5.60 -32.08 2.20
C ALA A 159 -6.29 -31.57 3.47
N THR A 160 -6.91 -32.52 4.18
CA THR A 160 -7.50 -32.31 5.50
C THR A 160 -6.65 -33.07 6.52
N GLN A 161 -5.98 -32.40 7.46
CA GLN A 161 -5.18 -33.10 8.50
C GLN A 161 -5.52 -32.63 9.93
N ASN A 162 -5.76 -33.63 10.79
CA ASN A 162 -5.81 -33.68 12.26
C ASN A 162 -6.76 -32.74 13.03
N VAL A 163 -7.90 -33.29 13.48
CA VAL A 163 -8.47 -33.02 14.82
C VAL A 163 -8.81 -34.36 15.48
N GLY A 164 -7.82 -35.01 16.12
CA GLY A 164 -8.00 -36.18 17.00
C GLY A 164 -8.49 -37.52 16.37
N PRO A 165 -8.19 -38.68 17.01
CA PRO A 165 -8.52 -40.02 16.48
C PRO A 165 -10.03 -40.35 16.42
N GLN A 166 -10.92 -39.50 16.96
CA GLN A 166 -12.37 -39.73 16.91
C GLN A 166 -13.06 -39.18 15.64
N LEU A 167 -12.40 -38.29 14.87
CA LEU A 167 -12.98 -37.67 13.66
C LEU A 167 -12.31 -38.13 12.35
N ALA A 168 -11.40 -39.11 12.39
CA ALA A 168 -10.82 -39.73 11.19
C ALA A 168 -11.87 -40.37 10.25
N ARG A 169 -13.11 -40.59 10.75
CA ARG A 169 -14.26 -40.98 9.93
C ARG A 169 -14.77 -39.86 9.01
N PHE A 170 -14.69 -38.58 9.40
CA PHE A 170 -15.22 -37.46 8.61
C PHE A 170 -14.39 -37.15 7.35
N ALA A 171 -13.10 -37.47 7.32
CA ALA A 171 -12.28 -37.28 6.11
C ALA A 171 -12.61 -38.30 5.01
N MET A 172 -13.25 -39.42 5.36
CA MET A 172 -13.64 -40.51 4.47
C MET A 172 -15.14 -40.58 4.20
N GLU A 173 -15.98 -39.97 5.03
CA GLU A 173 -17.43 -39.91 4.85
C GLU A 173 -17.83 -38.65 4.05
N GLN A 174 -18.49 -38.86 2.91
CA GLN A 174 -19.17 -37.79 2.15
C GLN A 174 -20.39 -37.30 2.95
N ASP A 175 -20.17 -36.57 4.04
CA ASP A 175 -21.27 -35.99 4.80
C ASP A 175 -21.83 -34.78 4.03
N GLU A 176 -23.14 -34.75 3.76
CA GLU A 176 -23.81 -33.72 2.96
C GLU A 176 -23.56 -32.29 3.49
N ASN A 177 -23.33 -32.17 4.80
CA ASN A 177 -23.05 -30.89 5.47
C ASN A 177 -21.59 -30.41 5.34
N SER A 178 -20.64 -31.29 4.99
CA SER A 178 -19.22 -30.96 4.85
C SER A 178 -18.88 -30.35 3.49
N VAL A 179 -19.69 -30.66 2.47
CA VAL A 179 -19.49 -30.23 1.07
C VAL A 179 -19.58 -28.71 0.92
N PRO A 180 -20.60 -27.99 1.47
CA PRO A 180 -20.70 -26.55 1.32
C PRO A 180 -19.56 -25.81 2.04
N LEU A 181 -19.10 -26.31 3.18
CA LEU A 181 -18.01 -25.71 3.94
C LEU A 181 -16.68 -25.81 3.17
N ALA A 182 -16.37 -26.98 2.62
CA ALA A 182 -15.17 -27.18 1.81
C ALA A 182 -15.20 -26.35 0.52
N GLN A 183 -16.37 -26.24 -0.13
CA GLN A 183 -16.54 -25.37 -1.30
C GLN A 183 -16.31 -23.89 -0.97
N ASN A 184 -16.83 -23.41 0.17
CA ASN A 184 -16.63 -22.04 0.61
C ASN A 184 -15.16 -21.75 0.98
N ALA A 185 -14.47 -22.72 1.57
CA ALA A 185 -13.05 -22.62 1.87
C ALA A 185 -12.21 -22.58 0.58
N ALA A 186 -12.55 -23.40 -0.42
CA ALA A 186 -11.91 -23.42 -1.74
C ALA A 186 -12.08 -22.10 -2.49
N ALA A 187 -13.31 -21.59 -2.50
CA ALA A 187 -13.59 -20.28 -3.07
C ALA A 187 -12.83 -19.16 -2.36
N SER A 188 -12.84 -19.18 -1.02
CA SER A 188 -12.12 -18.19 -0.21
C SER A 188 -10.61 -18.23 -0.44
N PHE A 189 -10.04 -19.43 -0.61
CA PHE A 189 -8.64 -19.62 -0.95
C PHE A 189 -8.32 -19.00 -2.32
N ALA A 190 -9.06 -19.36 -3.37
CA ALA A 190 -8.86 -18.81 -4.70
C ALA A 190 -8.95 -17.27 -4.72
N ILE A 191 -9.95 -16.70 -4.05
CA ILE A 191 -10.08 -15.24 -3.91
C ILE A 191 -8.89 -14.66 -3.14
N SER A 192 -8.41 -15.33 -2.09
CA SER A 192 -7.26 -14.85 -1.30
C SER A 192 -5.96 -14.83 -2.09
N VAL A 193 -5.73 -15.82 -2.97
CA VAL A 193 -4.57 -15.87 -3.87
C VAL A 193 -4.60 -14.69 -4.84
N VAL A 194 -5.75 -14.45 -5.48
CA VAL A 194 -5.91 -13.33 -6.41
C VAL A 194 -5.73 -12.00 -5.67
N HIS A 195 -6.33 -11.86 -4.49
CA HIS A 195 -6.20 -10.68 -3.66
C HIS A 195 -4.77 -10.44 -3.14
N GLN A 196 -3.97 -11.49 -2.91
CA GLN A 196 -2.58 -11.37 -2.47
C GLN A 196 -1.70 -10.64 -3.49
N ARG A 197 -2.02 -10.69 -4.80
CA ARG A 197 -1.37 -9.87 -5.83
C ARG A 197 -1.49 -8.37 -5.54
N ALA A 198 -2.69 -7.93 -5.18
CA ALA A 198 -2.99 -6.54 -4.82
C ALA A 198 -2.48 -6.17 -3.42
N ARG A 199 -2.64 -7.06 -2.44
CA ARG A 199 -2.30 -6.80 -1.04
C ARG A 199 -0.80 -6.90 -0.75
N GLY A 200 -0.08 -7.80 -1.41
CA GLY A 200 1.29 -8.17 -1.00
C GLY A 200 1.30 -8.65 0.45
N LEU A 201 2.31 -8.24 1.23
CA LEU A 201 2.38 -8.50 2.67
C LEU A 201 1.64 -7.47 3.54
N GLY A 202 0.86 -6.58 2.91
CA GLY A 202 0.10 -5.52 3.58
C GLY A 202 0.43 -4.14 3.05
N TRP A 203 -0.50 -3.21 3.24
CA TRP A 203 -0.32 -1.80 2.87
C TRP A 203 -0.29 -0.91 4.11
N PHE A 204 0.52 0.12 4.04
CA PHE A 204 0.59 1.24 4.98
C PHE A 204 0.32 2.52 4.23
N ALA A 205 -0.37 3.48 4.83
CA ALA A 205 -0.73 4.73 4.17
C ALA A 205 -0.32 5.93 5.02
N PHE A 206 0.41 6.86 4.40
CA PHE A 206 0.69 8.20 4.92
C PHE A 206 0.02 9.22 4.01
N PRO A 207 -1.20 9.64 4.36
CA PRO A 207 -1.91 10.66 3.58
C PRO A 207 -1.26 12.04 3.79
N VAL A 208 -1.72 13.03 3.02
CA VAL A 208 -1.26 14.43 3.15
C VAL A 208 -1.51 14.97 4.57
N GLU A 209 -2.59 14.54 5.22
CA GLU A 209 -2.97 14.95 6.58
C GLU A 209 -2.05 14.40 7.69
N ARG A 210 -0.98 13.65 7.35
CA ARG A 210 -0.07 13.02 8.32
C ARG A 210 0.46 13.98 9.39
N LEU A 211 0.73 15.24 9.06
CA LEU A 211 1.17 16.24 10.03
C LEU A 211 0.11 16.46 11.11
N ALA A 212 -1.16 16.64 10.70
CA ALA A 212 -2.26 16.81 11.63
C ALA A 212 -2.50 15.54 12.45
N ILE A 213 -2.41 14.36 11.81
CA ILE A 213 -2.52 13.08 12.51
C ILE A 213 -1.47 12.98 13.62
N ASN A 214 -0.20 13.27 13.33
CA ASN A 214 0.88 13.18 14.31
C ASN A 214 0.74 14.20 15.46
N LEU A 215 0.14 15.36 15.22
CA LEU A 215 -0.11 16.37 16.24
C LEU A 215 -1.30 16.02 17.15
N PHE A 216 -2.38 15.50 16.58
CA PHE A 216 -3.67 15.36 17.27
C PHE A 216 -4.04 13.91 17.59
N VAL A 217 -3.13 12.96 17.41
CA VAL A 217 -3.39 11.53 17.61
C VAL A 217 -4.00 11.21 18.99
N ARG A 218 -3.58 11.92 20.04
CA ARG A 218 -4.09 11.73 21.41
C ARG A 218 -5.49 12.28 21.60
N GLU A 219 -5.77 13.48 21.08
CA GLU A 219 -7.12 14.06 21.12
C GLU A 219 -8.10 13.17 20.34
N LEU A 220 -7.65 12.65 19.19
CA LEU A 220 -8.42 11.70 18.39
C LEU A 220 -8.64 10.36 19.13
N ALA A 221 -7.64 9.87 19.87
CA ALA A 221 -7.75 8.67 20.69
C ALA A 221 -8.69 8.87 21.89
N ALA A 222 -8.56 10.00 22.60
CA ALA A 222 -9.36 10.35 23.78
C ALA A 222 -10.84 10.54 23.42
N ASN A 223 -11.14 11.25 22.33
CA ASN A 223 -12.51 11.41 21.84
C ASN A 223 -13.17 10.06 21.51
N ARG A 224 -12.38 9.05 21.12
CA ARG A 224 -12.89 7.71 20.83
C ARG A 224 -13.22 6.93 22.11
N ILE A 225 -12.46 7.13 23.18
CA ILE A 225 -12.75 6.55 24.51
C ILE A 225 -14.00 7.20 25.09
N GLY A 226 -14.13 8.54 25.02
CA GLY A 226 -15.33 9.24 25.48
C GLY A 226 -16.60 8.79 24.75
N LEU A 227 -16.52 8.55 23.43
CA LEU A 227 -17.61 7.93 22.70
C LEU A 227 -17.92 6.50 23.20
N ILE A 228 -16.92 5.69 23.53
CA ILE A 228 -17.14 4.33 24.07
C ILE A 228 -17.79 4.37 25.46
N ASP A 229 -17.37 5.27 26.33
CA ASP A 229 -17.95 5.41 27.67
C ASP A 229 -19.42 5.87 27.58
N GLU A 230 -19.72 6.87 26.73
CA GLU A 230 -21.11 7.25 26.43
C GLU A 230 -21.94 6.11 25.81
N LEU A 231 -21.29 5.20 25.05
CA LEU A 231 -21.93 4.01 24.46
C LEU A 231 -22.15 2.88 25.49
N LEU A 232 -21.34 2.80 26.55
CA LEU A 232 -21.52 1.84 27.64
C LEU A 232 -22.66 2.25 28.58
N ASP A 233 -22.97 3.55 28.65
CA ASP A 233 -24.05 4.10 29.47
C ASP A 233 -25.43 4.10 28.78
N ASP A 234 -25.51 3.99 27.44
CA ASP A 234 -26.77 3.94 26.69
C ASP A 234 -27.31 2.50 26.55
N THR A 235 -28.51 2.24 27.06
CA THR A 235 -29.14 0.91 27.09
C THR A 235 -29.93 0.56 25.81
N SER A 236 -30.02 1.47 24.84
CA SER A 236 -30.87 1.32 23.66
C SER A 236 -30.10 0.94 22.38
N THR A 237 -30.27 -0.29 21.89
CA THR A 237 -29.51 -0.87 20.75
C THR A 237 -29.67 -0.17 19.41
N THR A 238 -30.78 0.55 19.17
CA THR A 238 -31.08 1.21 17.89
C THR A 238 -30.43 2.59 17.74
N SER A 239 -30.28 3.37 18.83
CA SER A 239 -29.52 4.63 18.85
C SER A 239 -28.02 4.35 18.72
N LEU A 240 -27.55 3.27 19.36
CA LEU A 240 -26.16 2.80 19.34
C LEU A 240 -25.66 2.53 17.92
N GLN A 241 -26.41 1.75 17.13
CA GLN A 241 -26.01 1.41 15.76
C GLN A 241 -25.99 2.62 14.81
N SER A 242 -26.92 3.57 14.99
CA SER A 242 -26.99 4.76 14.14
C SER A 242 -25.87 5.77 14.45
N ARG A 243 -25.54 5.98 15.73
CA ARG A 243 -24.41 6.83 16.16
C ARG A 243 -23.05 6.22 15.83
N LEU A 244 -22.89 4.89 15.98
CA LEU A 244 -21.69 4.17 15.54
C LEU A 244 -21.46 4.31 14.03
N ARG A 245 -22.53 4.24 13.22
CA ARG A 245 -22.44 4.46 11.77
C ARG A 245 -22.05 5.90 11.43
N GLN A 246 -22.62 6.89 12.12
CA GLN A 246 -22.28 8.31 11.90
C GLN A 246 -20.85 8.67 12.36
N GLY A 247 -20.32 8.03 13.41
CA GLY A 247 -18.94 8.21 13.85
C GLY A 247 -17.90 7.49 13.00
N ALA A 248 -18.22 6.28 12.51
CA ALA A 248 -17.29 5.43 11.76
C ALA A 248 -16.99 5.89 10.32
N THR A 249 -17.84 6.76 9.74
CA THR A 249 -17.72 7.26 8.36
C THR A 249 -17.18 8.70 8.26
N ARG A 250 -16.53 9.24 9.30
CA ARG A 250 -16.03 10.64 9.25
C ARG A 250 -14.81 10.84 8.37
N TYR A 251 -13.99 9.81 8.20
CA TYR A 251 -12.72 9.92 7.49
C TYR A 251 -12.58 8.84 6.41
N PRO A 252 -11.98 9.17 5.26
CA PRO A 252 -11.50 8.20 4.31
C PRO A 252 -10.69 7.10 5.01
N ARG A 253 -10.78 5.87 4.50
CA ARG A 253 -10.16 4.69 5.10
C ARG A 253 -8.65 4.84 5.26
N ALA A 254 -7.97 5.41 4.28
CA ALA A 254 -6.51 5.65 4.36
C ALA A 254 -6.15 6.55 5.57
N ILE A 255 -6.93 7.60 5.81
CA ILE A 255 -6.76 8.52 6.94
C ILE A 255 -7.09 7.82 8.26
N ARG A 256 -8.21 7.11 8.32
CA ARG A 256 -8.63 6.36 9.51
C ARG A 256 -7.58 5.33 9.92
N ASP A 257 -7.08 4.56 8.96
CA ASP A 257 -6.09 3.52 9.21
C ASP A 257 -4.74 4.14 9.60
N ALA A 258 -4.36 5.29 9.03
CA ALA A 258 -3.18 6.05 9.45
C ALA A 258 -3.30 6.54 10.90
N ILE A 259 -4.46 7.06 11.33
CA ILE A 259 -4.72 7.45 12.72
C ILE A 259 -4.58 6.24 13.65
N GLN A 260 -5.23 5.11 13.31
CA GLN A 260 -5.17 3.90 14.13
C GLN A 260 -3.74 3.38 14.28
N ARG A 261 -2.94 3.46 13.22
CA ARG A 261 -1.53 3.08 13.28
C ARG A 261 -0.69 4.06 14.06
N ALA A 262 -0.90 5.36 13.90
CA ALA A 262 -0.20 6.36 14.71
C ALA A 262 -0.39 6.05 16.20
N ILE A 263 -1.63 5.76 16.65
CA ILE A 263 -1.91 5.35 18.04
C ILE A 263 -1.12 4.08 18.45
N LYS A 264 -1.01 3.08 17.55
CA LYS A 264 -0.31 1.83 17.83
C LYS A 264 1.22 1.98 17.83
N ALA A 265 1.77 2.74 16.90
CA ALA A 265 3.20 2.91 16.69
C ALA A 265 3.89 3.54 17.90
N HIS A 266 3.17 4.35 18.69
CA HIS A 266 3.69 4.93 19.93
C HIS A 266 4.02 3.86 21.01
N ARG A 267 3.51 2.62 20.84
CA ARG A 267 3.69 1.51 21.78
C ARG A 267 4.69 0.45 21.32
N ALA A 268 5.23 0.57 20.11
CA ALA A 268 6.12 -0.44 19.54
C ALA A 268 7.57 -0.16 19.98
N ASN A 269 8.23 -1.15 20.58
CA ASN A 269 9.60 -1.00 21.08
C ASN A 269 10.64 -1.87 20.34
N GLU A 270 10.20 -2.83 19.54
CA GLU A 270 11.12 -3.76 18.86
C GLU A 270 11.54 -3.21 17.48
N PRO A 271 12.84 -3.22 17.15
CA PRO A 271 13.31 -2.79 15.83
C PRO A 271 12.95 -3.81 14.75
N GLY A 272 12.41 -3.32 13.64
CA GLY A 272 12.10 -4.08 12.44
C GLY A 272 13.26 -4.17 11.45
N PRO A 273 13.11 -4.91 10.34
CA PRO A 273 14.21 -5.18 9.41
C PRO A 273 14.77 -3.99 8.63
N LEU A 274 14.04 -2.86 8.56
CA LEU A 274 14.47 -1.63 7.88
C LEU A 274 14.82 -0.51 8.88
N CYS A 275 15.10 -0.84 10.15
CA CYS A 275 15.30 0.15 11.20
C CYS A 275 16.51 1.07 10.97
N ASP A 276 17.53 0.58 10.26
CA ASP A 276 18.70 1.37 9.89
C ASP A 276 18.38 2.51 8.92
N LEU A 277 17.34 2.37 8.08
CA LEU A 277 16.85 3.48 7.26
C LEU A 277 16.17 4.55 8.11
N ALA A 278 15.56 4.17 9.24
CA ALA A 278 15.04 5.15 10.19
C ALA A 278 16.17 5.91 10.88
N ASP A 279 17.26 5.23 11.25
CA ASP A 279 18.46 5.86 11.80
C ASP A 279 19.13 6.80 10.77
N GLU A 280 19.20 6.40 9.50
CA GLU A 280 19.69 7.26 8.43
C GLU A 280 18.81 8.51 8.24
N LEU A 281 17.49 8.36 8.28
CA LEU A 281 16.54 9.47 8.17
C LEU A 281 16.72 10.46 9.33
N GLU A 282 16.81 9.95 10.55
CA GLU A 282 17.06 10.74 11.76
C GLU A 282 18.38 11.51 11.69
N ALA A 283 19.47 10.83 11.31
CA ALA A 283 20.80 11.41 11.27
C ALA A 283 20.98 12.42 10.12
N SER A 284 20.51 12.07 8.91
CA SER A 284 20.78 12.87 7.70
C SER A 284 19.76 13.98 7.44
N ILE A 285 18.55 13.87 8.00
CA ILE A 285 17.45 14.81 7.74
C ILE A 285 17.02 15.51 9.02
N LEU A 286 16.71 14.75 10.08
CA LEU A 286 16.11 15.34 11.30
C LEU A 286 17.14 15.98 12.23
N SER A 287 18.41 15.54 12.19
CA SER A 287 19.46 15.93 13.14
C SER A 287 19.04 15.69 14.59
N GLY A 288 18.43 14.53 14.85
CA GLY A 288 17.92 14.13 16.15
C GLY A 288 17.06 12.89 16.06
N ARG A 289 16.64 12.36 17.22
CA ARG A 289 15.89 11.10 17.31
C ARG A 289 14.45 11.32 17.72
N ILE A 290 13.56 10.45 17.25
CA ILE A 290 12.17 10.41 17.68
C ILE A 290 12.01 9.25 18.67
N THR A 291 11.52 9.55 19.86
CA THR A 291 11.31 8.59 20.94
C THR A 291 9.92 8.74 21.54
N ALA A 292 9.37 7.70 22.14
CA ALA A 292 8.17 7.81 22.97
C ALA A 292 8.58 7.96 24.44
N ASN A 293 7.92 8.86 25.17
CA ASN A 293 8.13 9.01 26.61
C ASN A 293 7.28 8.00 27.42
N ALA A 294 7.34 8.08 28.76
CA ALA A 294 6.63 7.17 29.66
C ALA A 294 5.10 7.24 29.55
N GLN A 295 4.56 8.28 28.91
CA GLN A 295 3.12 8.49 28.67
C GLN A 295 2.72 8.13 27.22
N ASP A 296 3.59 7.38 26.51
CA ASP A 296 3.47 7.06 25.09
C ASP A 296 3.36 8.32 24.21
N GLU A 297 3.92 9.47 24.61
CA GLU A 297 3.94 10.68 23.78
C GLU A 297 5.24 10.74 22.97
N LEU A 298 5.13 11.05 21.68
CA LEU A 298 6.32 11.21 20.86
C LEU A 298 7.04 12.53 21.18
N GLU A 299 8.32 12.39 21.45
CA GLU A 299 9.28 13.45 21.69
C GLU A 299 10.37 13.39 20.62
N PHE A 300 10.90 14.55 20.30
CA PHE A 300 12.07 14.73 19.48
C PHE A 300 13.24 15.14 20.36
N ILE A 301 14.32 14.38 20.31
CA ILE A 301 15.57 14.67 21.01
C ILE A 301 16.57 15.18 19.97
N PRO A 302 16.82 16.50 19.91
CA PRO A 302 17.78 17.07 18.97
C PRO A 302 19.20 16.58 19.28
N ASP A 303 20.00 16.37 18.24
CA ASP A 303 21.42 16.06 18.38
C ASP A 303 22.25 17.34 18.45
N LEU A 304 22.11 18.05 19.57
CA LEU A 304 22.85 19.29 19.86
C LEU A 304 23.88 19.04 20.95
N ASP A 305 25.05 19.68 20.81
CA ASP A 305 26.12 19.66 21.81
C ASP A 305 25.69 20.34 23.14
N THR A 306 24.77 21.30 23.07
CA THR A 306 24.24 22.02 24.23
C THR A 306 22.91 21.42 24.67
N ALA A 307 22.98 20.51 25.63
CA ALA A 307 21.88 19.91 26.39
C ALA A 307 20.71 19.32 25.55
N LYS A 308 20.59 17.99 25.61
CA LYS A 308 19.52 17.21 24.95
C LYS A 308 18.22 17.33 25.72
N PHE A 309 17.51 18.45 25.57
CA PHE A 309 16.16 18.59 26.10
C PHE A 309 15.16 17.91 25.15
N PRO A 310 14.36 16.95 25.62
CA PRO A 310 13.30 16.37 24.82
C PRO A 310 12.24 17.42 24.50
N LEU A 311 11.87 17.52 23.23
CA LEU A 311 10.83 18.42 22.75
C LEU A 311 9.61 17.58 22.40
N GLY A 312 8.45 17.90 22.98
CA GLY A 312 7.19 17.34 22.48
C GLY A 312 7.03 17.65 20.99
N LEU A 313 6.45 16.74 20.21
CA LEU A 313 6.36 16.89 18.75
C LEU A 313 5.64 18.17 18.30
N HIS A 314 4.77 18.74 19.12
CA HIS A 314 4.14 20.04 18.86
C HIS A 314 5.14 21.22 18.85
N GLN A 315 6.25 21.10 19.59
CA GLN A 315 7.32 22.10 19.73
C GLN A 315 8.45 21.93 18.71
N SER A 316 8.48 20.82 17.95
CA SER A 316 9.51 20.57 16.95
C SER A 316 9.24 21.32 15.62
N ALA A 317 10.17 21.23 14.67
CA ALA A 317 9.97 21.75 13.31
C ALA A 317 8.87 20.97 12.54
N SER A 318 8.24 21.60 11.55
CA SER A 318 7.19 21.00 10.72
C SER A 318 7.66 19.76 9.95
N MET A 319 8.92 19.76 9.49
CA MET A 319 9.56 18.60 8.87
C MET A 319 9.56 17.38 9.79
N ILE A 320 9.96 17.55 11.06
CA ILE A 320 9.99 16.47 12.05
C ILE A 320 8.57 15.92 12.26
N LYS A 321 7.57 16.80 12.36
CA LYS A 321 6.14 16.43 12.47
C LYS A 321 5.67 15.61 11.27
N SER A 322 6.07 16.00 10.07
CA SER A 322 5.68 15.32 8.82
C SER A 322 6.32 13.93 8.70
N LEU A 323 7.59 13.79 9.08
CA LEU A 323 8.36 12.56 8.91
C LEU A 323 8.29 11.58 10.08
N ALA A 324 7.72 11.96 11.23
CA ALA A 324 7.62 11.11 12.41
C ALA A 324 6.99 9.75 12.13
N SER A 325 5.87 9.71 11.40
CA SER A 325 5.21 8.42 11.06
C SER A 325 6.10 7.55 10.17
N LEU A 326 6.86 8.15 9.25
CA LEU A 326 7.76 7.42 8.36
C LEU A 326 8.93 6.83 9.14
N VAL A 327 9.51 7.60 10.08
CA VAL A 327 10.57 7.10 10.98
C VAL A 327 10.08 5.91 11.79
N LEU A 328 8.94 6.03 12.47
CA LEU A 328 8.40 4.94 13.31
C LEU A 328 8.06 3.71 12.47
N TYR A 329 7.52 3.92 11.27
CA TYR A 329 7.22 2.81 10.36
C TYR A 329 8.48 2.08 9.91
N LEU A 330 9.49 2.79 9.42
CA LEU A 330 10.77 2.18 9.04
C LEU A 330 11.43 1.49 10.24
N ARG A 331 11.31 2.07 11.43
CA ARG A 331 11.90 1.54 12.67
C ARG A 331 11.24 0.26 13.16
N HIS A 332 9.91 0.13 13.08
CA HIS A 332 9.18 -0.91 13.81
C HIS A 332 8.27 -1.80 12.95
N GLU A 333 7.80 -1.34 11.80
CA GLU A 333 6.70 -2.00 11.06
C GLU A 333 7.04 -2.35 9.61
N ALA A 334 8.05 -1.72 9.03
CA ALA A 334 8.42 -1.90 7.63
C ALA A 334 9.09 -3.27 7.42
N HIS A 335 8.54 -4.04 6.48
CA HIS A 335 9.08 -5.33 6.06
C HIS A 335 9.20 -5.43 4.53
N PRO A 336 10.21 -6.15 4.01
CA PRO A 336 10.28 -6.50 2.59
C PRO A 336 8.98 -7.14 2.12
N GLY A 337 8.48 -6.76 0.94
CA GLY A 337 7.23 -7.23 0.34
C GLY A 337 5.96 -6.49 0.81
N GLN A 338 6.05 -5.61 1.81
CA GLN A 338 4.97 -4.68 2.13
C GLN A 338 4.93 -3.51 1.14
N ARG A 339 3.74 -2.88 1.03
CA ARG A 339 3.55 -1.65 0.25
C ARG A 339 3.37 -0.46 1.17
N LEU A 340 4.14 0.59 0.92
CA LEU A 340 4.00 1.90 1.52
C LEU A 340 3.32 2.84 0.52
N LEU A 341 2.12 3.30 0.84
CA LEU A 341 1.46 4.42 0.18
C LEU A 341 1.86 5.71 0.89
N ILE A 342 2.48 6.66 0.21
CA ILE A 342 2.86 7.96 0.78
C ILE A 342 2.47 9.11 -0.16
N ASP A 343 1.59 9.98 0.31
CA ASP A 343 1.08 11.11 -0.48
C ASP A 343 1.92 12.37 -0.21
N GLU A 344 2.49 12.96 -1.26
CA GLU A 344 3.33 14.16 -1.24
C GLU A 344 4.38 14.15 -0.11
N PRO A 345 5.34 13.20 -0.10
CA PRO A 345 6.38 13.11 0.92
C PRO A 345 7.23 14.39 1.06
N GLU A 346 7.30 15.21 0.01
CA GLU A 346 8.00 16.49 -0.05
C GLU A 346 7.41 17.60 0.84
N LEU A 347 6.16 17.48 1.29
CA LEU A 347 5.51 18.55 2.03
C LEU A 347 6.26 18.91 3.32
N ASN A 348 6.52 20.21 3.47
CA ASN A 348 7.31 20.82 4.55
C ASN A 348 8.82 20.52 4.51
N LEU A 349 9.36 19.98 3.40
CA LEU A 349 10.77 19.71 3.24
C LEU A 349 11.46 20.76 2.36
N HIS A 350 12.66 21.18 2.76
CA HIS A 350 13.56 21.94 1.90
C HIS A 350 14.06 21.06 0.74
N PRO A 351 14.39 21.62 -0.44
CA PRO A 351 14.81 20.85 -1.62
C PRO A 351 15.90 19.79 -1.40
N ASP A 352 16.90 20.08 -0.56
CA ASP A 352 17.96 19.12 -0.23
C ASP A 352 17.39 17.89 0.52
N ASN A 353 16.49 18.11 1.47
CA ASN A 353 15.82 17.05 2.22
C ASN A 353 14.83 16.26 1.37
N GLN A 354 14.19 16.88 0.36
CA GLN A 354 13.38 16.16 -0.62
C GLN A 354 14.22 15.13 -1.38
N ARG A 355 15.43 15.50 -1.81
CA ARG A 355 16.38 14.59 -2.45
C ARG A 355 16.83 13.47 -1.51
N ARG A 356 17.12 13.79 -0.24
CA ARG A 356 17.49 12.78 0.78
C ARG A 356 16.36 11.78 1.03
N VAL A 357 15.12 12.23 1.15
CA VAL A 357 13.96 11.33 1.28
C VAL A 357 13.82 10.42 0.06
N ALA A 358 13.99 10.94 -1.16
CA ALA A 358 13.97 10.12 -2.38
C ALA A 358 15.02 9.00 -2.35
N ARG A 359 16.25 9.29 -1.90
CA ARG A 359 17.32 8.28 -1.73
C ARG A 359 16.95 7.20 -0.70
N ILE A 360 16.37 7.59 0.44
CA ILE A 360 15.94 6.64 1.48
C ILE A 360 14.81 5.74 0.95
N LEU A 361 13.83 6.30 0.24
CA LEU A 361 12.77 5.52 -0.40
C LEU A 361 13.34 4.56 -1.45
N ALA A 362 14.34 4.98 -2.24
CA ALA A 362 15.01 4.11 -3.21
C ALA A 362 15.74 2.95 -2.52
N LYS A 363 16.47 3.21 -1.42
CA LYS A 363 17.07 2.16 -0.59
C LYS A 363 16.04 1.18 -0.05
N ALA A 364 14.91 1.69 0.44
CA ALA A 364 13.82 0.84 0.91
C ALA A 364 13.27 -0.05 -0.22
N VAL A 365 13.13 0.51 -1.42
CA VAL A 365 12.70 -0.23 -2.63
C VAL A 365 13.66 -1.35 -2.98
N ASN A 366 14.96 -1.08 -2.97
CA ASN A 366 15.99 -2.09 -3.23
C ASN A 366 16.04 -3.20 -2.17
N ARG A 367 15.57 -2.92 -0.96
CA ARG A 367 15.40 -3.90 0.13
C ARG A 367 14.05 -4.59 0.12
N GLY A 368 13.30 -4.46 -0.99
CA GLY A 368 12.06 -5.19 -1.23
C GLY A 368 10.81 -4.51 -0.71
N LEU A 369 10.90 -3.31 -0.10
CA LEU A 369 9.71 -2.51 0.16
C LEU A 369 9.13 -2.07 -1.19
N LYS A 370 7.80 -2.05 -1.31
CA LYS A 370 7.15 -1.46 -2.50
C LYS A 370 6.60 -0.10 -2.11
N VAL A 371 6.82 0.92 -2.91
CA VAL A 371 6.38 2.29 -2.63
C VAL A 371 5.40 2.73 -3.70
N PHE A 372 4.24 3.22 -3.27
CA PHE A 372 3.27 3.92 -4.10
C PHE A 372 3.24 5.36 -3.58
N MET A 373 3.61 6.32 -4.41
CA MET A 373 3.65 7.71 -3.98
C MET A 373 3.03 8.65 -4.99
N SER A 374 2.56 9.79 -4.49
CA SER A 374 2.24 10.96 -5.31
C SER A 374 3.26 12.05 -5.01
N THR A 375 3.68 12.79 -6.03
CA THR A 375 4.58 13.92 -5.86
C THR A 375 4.36 14.97 -6.95
N HIS A 376 4.59 16.23 -6.59
CA HIS A 376 4.72 17.36 -7.49
C HIS A 376 6.14 17.96 -7.43
N SER A 377 7.06 17.32 -6.71
CA SER A 377 8.42 17.81 -6.51
C SER A 377 9.34 17.52 -7.69
N ASP A 378 9.72 18.58 -8.41
CA ASP A 378 10.79 18.54 -9.42
C ASP A 378 12.11 18.00 -8.81
N TYR A 379 12.41 18.33 -7.55
CA TYR A 379 13.63 17.84 -6.88
C TYR A 379 13.62 16.33 -6.65
N MET A 380 12.50 15.75 -6.23
CA MET A 380 12.38 14.30 -6.08
C MET A 380 12.44 13.59 -7.43
N ILE A 381 11.73 14.13 -8.44
CA ILE A 381 11.73 13.60 -9.81
C ILE A 381 13.16 13.55 -10.38
N ARG A 382 13.88 14.68 -10.34
CA ARG A 382 15.26 14.76 -10.80
C ARG A 382 16.19 13.83 -10.02
N GLU A 383 15.97 13.70 -8.71
CA GLU A 383 16.76 12.78 -7.92
C GLU A 383 16.50 11.33 -8.31
N PHE A 384 15.26 10.91 -8.56
CA PHE A 384 14.98 9.56 -9.08
C PHE A 384 15.64 9.34 -10.44
N ASN A 385 15.62 10.32 -11.34
CA ASN A 385 16.33 10.24 -12.62
C ASN A 385 17.85 10.07 -12.42
N ASN A 386 18.45 10.80 -11.48
CA ASN A 386 19.86 10.62 -11.12
C ASN A 386 20.13 9.20 -10.62
N LEU A 387 19.27 8.67 -9.75
CA LEU A 387 19.42 7.30 -9.21
C LEU A 387 19.27 6.23 -10.30
N ILE A 388 18.45 6.47 -11.33
CA ILE A 388 18.33 5.60 -12.51
C ILE A 388 19.62 5.63 -13.35
N MET A 389 20.12 6.83 -13.66
CA MET A 389 21.37 6.99 -14.42
C MET A 389 22.57 6.35 -13.71
N LEU A 390 22.65 6.52 -12.39
CA LEU A 390 23.70 5.92 -11.55
C LEU A 390 23.51 4.40 -11.34
N GLY A 391 22.31 3.86 -11.60
CA GLY A 391 22.00 2.44 -11.49
C GLY A 391 22.34 1.61 -12.73
N GLN A 392 22.88 2.24 -13.78
CA GLN A 392 23.34 1.54 -14.97
C GLN A 392 24.53 0.62 -14.65
N ASP A 393 24.53 -0.58 -15.23
CA ASP A 393 25.59 -1.56 -14.99
C ASP A 393 26.85 -1.26 -15.83
N SER A 394 27.53 -0.17 -15.46
CA SER A 394 28.75 0.30 -16.14
C SER A 394 29.79 0.81 -15.15
N GLU A 395 31.08 0.62 -15.47
CA GLU A 395 32.19 1.14 -14.66
C GLU A 395 32.13 2.67 -14.45
N PRO A 396 31.82 3.50 -15.48
CA PRO A 396 31.66 4.94 -15.27
C PRO A 396 30.57 5.30 -14.27
N ALA A 397 29.43 4.61 -14.29
CA ALA A 397 28.35 4.87 -13.33
C ALA A 397 28.78 4.55 -11.89
N ARG A 398 29.48 3.42 -11.68
CA ARG A 398 30.02 3.05 -10.36
C ARG A 398 31.04 4.06 -9.84
N ALA A 399 31.91 4.57 -10.71
CA ALA A 399 32.86 5.62 -10.35
C ALA A 399 32.14 6.93 -9.95
N LEU A 400 31.11 7.34 -10.70
CA LEU A 400 30.32 8.53 -10.40
C LEU A 400 29.53 8.41 -9.08
N VAL A 401 29.04 7.22 -8.73
CA VAL A 401 28.39 6.99 -7.42
C VAL A 401 29.35 7.36 -6.28
N GLN A 402 30.62 6.94 -6.38
CA GLN A 402 31.64 7.24 -5.38
C GLN A 402 32.03 8.73 -5.40
N GLU A 403 32.27 9.29 -6.59
CA GLU A 403 32.67 10.69 -6.77
C GLU A 403 31.65 11.67 -6.20
N LEU A 404 30.36 11.42 -6.45
CA LEU A 404 29.27 12.30 -6.04
C LEU A 404 28.75 12.00 -4.62
N GLY A 405 29.35 11.03 -3.92
CA GLY A 405 28.98 10.68 -2.55
C GLY A 405 27.59 10.04 -2.42
N TYR A 406 27.15 9.29 -3.44
CA TYR A 406 25.93 8.50 -3.39
C TYR A 406 26.19 7.15 -2.72
N ASP A 407 25.16 6.61 -2.06
CA ASP A 407 25.19 5.23 -1.58
C ASP A 407 24.82 4.29 -2.74
N PRO A 408 25.64 3.27 -3.09
CA PRO A 408 25.29 2.29 -4.11
C PRO A 408 23.95 1.59 -3.88
N GLN A 409 23.48 1.47 -2.63
CA GLN A 409 22.18 0.88 -2.30
C GLN A 409 20.99 1.79 -2.67
N SER A 410 21.23 3.05 -3.01
CA SER A 410 20.19 4.01 -3.40
C SER A 410 19.92 4.05 -4.90
N THR A 411 20.76 3.42 -5.73
CA THR A 411 20.59 3.44 -7.20
C THR A 411 19.35 2.66 -7.63
N LEU A 412 18.74 3.01 -8.75
CA LEU A 412 17.50 2.41 -9.22
C LEU A 412 17.67 1.88 -10.65
N ARG A 413 16.86 0.89 -11.00
CA ARG A 413 16.71 0.39 -12.38
C ARG A 413 15.37 0.83 -12.94
N SER A 414 15.35 1.21 -14.21
CA SER A 414 14.16 1.74 -14.89
C SER A 414 12.95 0.79 -14.80
N GLU A 415 13.18 -0.52 -14.80
CA GLU A 415 12.11 -1.54 -14.74
C GLU A 415 11.40 -1.59 -13.38
N GLN A 416 12.05 -1.11 -12.31
CA GLN A 416 11.48 -1.04 -10.97
C GLN A 416 10.41 0.05 -10.86
N LEU A 417 10.39 1.01 -11.78
CA LEU A 417 9.51 2.16 -11.73
C LEU A 417 8.27 1.99 -12.61
N GLY A 418 7.17 2.58 -12.15
CA GLY A 418 5.98 2.90 -12.93
C GLY A 418 5.58 4.34 -12.66
N VAL A 419 5.82 5.23 -13.62
CA VAL A 419 5.52 6.66 -13.48
C VAL A 419 4.29 7.00 -14.29
N TYR A 420 3.36 7.74 -13.68
CA TYR A 420 2.07 8.05 -14.27
C TYR A 420 1.76 9.54 -14.13
N LEU A 421 1.52 10.20 -15.26
CA LEU A 421 1.05 11.57 -15.32
C LEU A 421 -0.48 11.60 -15.26
N VAL A 422 -0.99 12.17 -14.18
CA VAL A 422 -2.43 12.40 -13.97
C VAL A 422 -2.74 13.85 -14.33
N ASN A 423 -3.33 14.07 -15.50
CA ASN A 423 -3.66 15.39 -16.01
C ASN A 423 -5.00 15.39 -16.75
N GLU A 424 -5.76 16.48 -16.63
CA GLU A 424 -7.02 16.70 -17.36
C GLU A 424 -8.04 15.53 -17.30
N GLY A 425 -8.04 14.77 -16.20
CA GLY A 425 -8.92 13.63 -15.98
C GLY A 425 -8.44 12.31 -16.60
N GLU A 426 -7.22 12.27 -17.12
CA GLU A 426 -6.58 11.06 -17.66
C GLU A 426 -5.32 10.73 -16.88
N CYS A 427 -4.99 9.45 -16.82
CA CYS A 427 -3.74 8.95 -16.24
C CYS A 427 -2.94 8.23 -17.31
N THR A 428 -1.84 8.84 -17.75
CA THR A 428 -0.99 8.33 -18.82
C THR A 428 0.31 7.78 -18.24
N PRO A 429 0.72 6.54 -18.57
CA PRO A 429 2.04 6.04 -18.19
C PRO A 429 3.12 6.82 -18.94
N LEU A 430 4.16 7.25 -18.23
CA LEU A 430 5.31 7.91 -18.82
C LEU A 430 6.38 6.88 -19.19
N PRO A 431 7.00 6.99 -20.38
CA PRO A 431 8.13 6.14 -20.73
C PRO A 431 9.32 6.43 -19.82
N ILE A 432 9.98 5.38 -19.35
CA ILE A 432 11.16 5.46 -18.50
C ILE A 432 12.33 4.89 -19.29
N THR A 433 13.34 5.71 -19.53
CA THR A 433 14.57 5.33 -20.24
C THR A 433 15.72 5.17 -19.24
N GLU A 434 16.91 4.85 -19.76
CA GLU A 434 18.14 4.79 -18.96
C GLU A 434 18.56 6.14 -18.37
N THR A 435 18.00 7.25 -18.87
CA THR A 435 18.20 8.60 -18.36
C THR A 435 17.08 9.08 -17.43
N GLY A 436 16.08 8.22 -17.17
CA GLY A 436 14.93 8.53 -16.34
C GLY A 436 13.67 8.86 -17.15
N PHE A 437 12.89 9.83 -16.67
CA PHE A 437 11.60 10.23 -17.26
C PHE A 437 11.40 11.74 -17.21
N GLU A 438 10.62 12.27 -18.15
CA GLU A 438 10.34 13.70 -18.28
C GLU A 438 8.88 14.02 -17.93
N ILE A 439 8.65 15.15 -17.26
CA ILE A 439 7.32 15.61 -16.89
C ILE A 439 7.13 17.00 -17.49
N LYS A 440 6.71 17.01 -18.75
CA LYS A 440 6.57 18.24 -19.56
C LYS A 440 5.81 19.35 -18.85
N THR A 441 4.76 19.02 -18.10
CA THR A 441 3.97 20.03 -17.37
C THR A 441 4.77 20.79 -16.32
N ILE A 442 5.73 20.14 -15.66
CA ILE A 442 6.61 20.78 -14.67
C ILE A 442 7.73 21.51 -15.39
N ASP A 443 8.36 20.86 -16.38
CA ASP A 443 9.47 21.42 -17.14
C ASP A 443 9.07 22.72 -17.85
N ASP A 444 7.91 22.74 -18.49
CA ASP A 444 7.38 23.91 -19.20
C ASP A 444 7.18 25.11 -18.24
N GLU A 445 6.67 24.87 -17.03
CA GLU A 445 6.46 25.92 -16.03
C GLU A 445 7.78 26.44 -15.47
N VAL A 446 8.74 25.56 -15.20
CA VAL A 446 10.10 25.95 -14.76
C VAL A 446 10.81 26.77 -15.86
N HIS A 447 10.71 26.34 -17.12
CA HIS A 447 11.29 27.08 -18.24
C HIS A 447 10.64 28.44 -18.43
N LYS A 448 9.32 28.53 -18.29
CA LYS A 448 8.58 29.78 -18.35
C LYS A 448 8.99 30.73 -17.22
N LEU A 449 9.05 30.24 -15.97
CA LEU A 449 9.50 31.01 -14.81
C LEU A 449 10.91 31.58 -15.04
N ASN A 450 11.85 30.76 -15.51
CA ASN A 450 13.21 31.20 -15.79
C ASN A 450 13.26 32.27 -16.89
N ARG A 451 12.49 32.08 -17.97
CA ARG A 451 12.40 33.05 -19.07
C ARG A 451 11.81 34.38 -18.62
N ASP A 452 10.75 34.34 -17.82
CA ASP A 452 10.10 35.53 -17.29
C ASP A 452 11.06 36.28 -16.36
N SER A 453 11.75 35.56 -15.47
CA SER A 453 12.76 36.13 -14.56
C SER A 453 13.91 36.81 -15.32
N GLN A 454 14.44 36.13 -16.34
CA GLN A 454 15.50 36.67 -17.19
C GLN A 454 15.00 37.91 -17.96
N THR A 455 13.78 37.87 -18.48
CA THR A 455 13.20 39.01 -19.21
C THR A 455 12.99 40.22 -18.30
N ILE A 456 12.47 40.01 -17.09
CA ILE A 456 12.29 41.06 -16.08
C ILE A 456 13.63 41.68 -15.73
N TYR A 457 14.64 40.85 -15.46
CA TYR A 457 15.98 41.33 -15.14
C TYR A 457 16.59 42.16 -16.27
N MET A 458 16.61 41.60 -17.49
CA MET A 458 17.22 42.27 -18.65
C MET A 458 16.53 43.59 -18.99
N ARG A 459 15.20 43.71 -18.83
CA ARG A 459 14.48 44.94 -19.18
C ARG A 459 14.54 46.02 -18.11
N LEU A 460 14.67 45.66 -16.84
CA LEU A 460 14.68 46.62 -15.73
C LEU A 460 16.09 46.96 -15.25
N PHE A 461 17.03 46.04 -15.39
CA PHE A 461 18.39 46.13 -14.83
C PHE A 461 19.49 45.74 -15.82
N GLY A 462 19.15 45.26 -17.02
CA GLY A 462 20.13 45.04 -18.08
C GLY A 462 20.47 46.38 -18.73
N GLU A 463 21.72 46.82 -18.55
CA GLU A 463 22.29 47.98 -19.25
C GLU A 463 22.36 47.78 -20.77
#